data_AF-A0A949LYG1-F1
#
_entry.id   AF-A0A949LYG1-F1
#
_cell.length_a   1.000
_cell.length_b   1.000
_cell.length_c   1.000
_cell.angle_alpha   90.00
_cell.angle_beta   90.00
_cell.angle_gamma   90.00
#
_symmetry.space_group_name_H-M   'P 1'
#
loop_
_entity.id
_entity.type
_entity.pdbx_description
1 polymer ?
#
loop_
_entity_poly.entity_id
_entity_poly.type
_entity_poly.pdbx_seq_one_letter_code
_entity_poly.pdbx_strand_id
1 'polypeptide(L)'
;MPSRTKVSFAQKQLPFTAVARPIADPLKRERIAVCTAGAFILLSCVLYGYAIVSSIAEGSFRESAQSSVQLLSAERASLEGSVLAARSGITEEYARSLGFQPVTDRVFVQAPATLSYAEHAR
;
A
#
# COMPACT_ATOMS: atom_id res chain seq x y z
N MET A 1 -17.11 68.36 -34.69
CA MET A 1 -16.48 68.31 -33.35
C MET A 1 -17.04 69.45 -32.50
N PRO A 2 -17.86 69.19 -31.47
CA PRO A 2 -18.12 70.19 -30.45
C PRO A 2 -17.25 69.95 -29.20
N SER A 3 -16.69 71.07 -28.76
CA SER A 3 -15.80 71.28 -27.62
C SER A 3 -16.39 70.82 -26.28
N ARG A 4 -15.54 70.20 -25.45
CA ARG A 4 -15.87 69.68 -24.11
C ARG A 4 -15.92 70.83 -23.10
N THR A 5 -17.11 71.24 -22.68
CA THR A 5 -17.34 72.27 -21.67
C THR A 5 -16.83 71.78 -20.30
N LYS A 6 -15.88 72.52 -19.70
CA LYS A 6 -15.35 72.24 -18.35
C LYS A 6 -16.48 72.37 -17.33
N VAL A 7 -16.83 71.25 -16.70
CA VAL A 7 -17.83 71.18 -15.63
C VAL A 7 -17.34 72.02 -14.45
N SER A 8 -18.18 72.93 -13.96
CA SER A 8 -17.83 73.91 -12.94
C SER A 8 -17.67 73.27 -11.56
N PHE A 9 -16.79 73.87 -10.75
CA PHE A 9 -16.43 73.45 -9.38
C PHE A 9 -17.61 73.38 -8.38
N ALA A 10 -18.82 73.80 -8.77
CA ALA A 10 -20.00 73.84 -7.91
C ALA A 10 -20.77 72.51 -7.80
N GLN A 11 -20.49 71.51 -8.66
CA GLN A 11 -21.17 70.20 -8.60
C GLN A 11 -20.57 69.19 -7.61
N LYS A 12 -19.52 69.57 -6.86
CA LYS A 12 -18.81 68.67 -5.95
C LYS A 12 -19.56 68.36 -4.63
N GLN A 13 -20.67 69.04 -4.35
CA GLN A 13 -21.41 68.93 -3.08
C GLN A 13 -22.90 68.61 -3.26
N LEU A 14 -23.25 67.73 -4.20
CA LEU A 14 -24.58 67.11 -4.20
C LEU A 14 -24.54 65.85 -3.32
N PRO A 15 -25.50 65.64 -2.39
CA PRO A 15 -25.50 64.55 -1.42
C PRO A 15 -25.72 63.15 -2.03
N PHE A 16 -25.69 63.03 -3.36
CA PHE A 16 -25.92 61.79 -4.10
C PHE A 16 -24.63 61.04 -4.44
N THR A 17 -23.44 61.57 -4.12
CA THR A 17 -22.15 60.94 -4.51
C THR A 17 -21.57 59.98 -3.48
N ALA A 18 -22.21 59.77 -2.32
CA ALA A 18 -21.57 59.08 -1.20
C ALA A 18 -21.90 57.58 -1.03
N VAL A 19 -22.79 57.00 -1.83
CA VAL A 19 -23.03 55.55 -1.77
C VAL A 19 -23.13 54.98 -3.18
N ALA A 20 -21.98 54.79 -3.82
CA ALA A 20 -21.86 53.81 -4.89
C ALA A 20 -22.16 52.44 -4.28
N ARG A 21 -23.44 52.05 -4.23
CA ARG A 21 -23.78 50.65 -4.01
C ARG A 21 -23.06 49.86 -5.10
N PRO A 22 -22.22 48.87 -4.78
CA PRO A 22 -21.66 48.02 -5.81
C PRO A 22 -22.83 47.31 -6.45
N ILE A 23 -23.20 47.72 -7.66
CA ILE A 23 -24.12 46.98 -8.50
C ILE A 23 -23.36 45.68 -8.79
N ALA A 24 -23.71 44.63 -8.04
CA ALA A 24 -23.14 43.32 -8.26
C ALA A 24 -23.57 42.90 -9.66
N ASP A 25 -22.64 42.91 -10.62
CA ASP A 25 -22.90 42.44 -11.98
C ASP A 25 -23.39 40.98 -11.92
N PRO A 26 -24.69 40.72 -12.15
CA PRO A 26 -25.23 39.37 -12.02
C PRO A 26 -24.55 38.41 -13.01
N LEU A 27 -24.23 38.92 -14.20
CA LEU A 27 -23.48 38.23 -15.26
C LEU A 27 -22.09 37.73 -14.83
N LYS A 28 -21.37 38.44 -13.96
CA LYS A 28 -20.03 38.00 -13.51
C LYS A 28 -20.15 36.82 -12.54
N ARG A 29 -21.13 36.86 -11.64
CA ARG A 29 -21.39 35.79 -10.69
C ARG A 29 -21.90 34.52 -11.39
N GLU A 30 -22.81 34.68 -12.35
CA GLU A 30 -23.32 33.57 -13.15
C GLU A 30 -22.20 32.88 -13.95
N ARG A 31 -21.31 33.64 -14.58
CA ARG A 31 -20.15 33.07 -15.31
C ARG A 31 -19.22 32.29 -14.40
N ILE A 32 -18.92 32.82 -13.22
CA ILE A 32 -18.08 32.11 -12.25
C ILE A 32 -18.77 30.82 -11.81
N ALA A 33 -20.06 30.86 -11.50
CA ALA A 33 -20.82 29.68 -11.08
C ALA A 33 -20.85 28.58 -12.17
N VAL A 34 -21.05 28.96 -13.43
CA VAL A 34 -21.03 28.02 -14.57
C VAL A 34 -19.64 27.44 -14.77
N CYS A 35 -18.58 28.26 -14.70
CA CYS A 35 -17.20 27.78 -14.81
C CYS A 35 -16.85 26.82 -13.67
N THR A 36 -17.24 27.13 -12.43
CA THR A 36 -16.98 26.24 -11.29
C THR A 36 -17.75 24.93 -11.41
N ALA A 37 -19.01 24.98 -11.83
CA ALA A 37 -19.81 23.78 -12.05
C ALA A 37 -19.23 22.91 -13.16
N GLY A 38 -18.82 23.52 -14.28
CA GLY A 38 -18.15 22.83 -15.38
C GLY A 38 -16.83 22.18 -14.96
N ALA A 39 -16.02 22.89 -14.17
CA ALA A 39 -14.77 22.34 -13.63
C ALA A 39 -15.03 21.15 -12.70
N PHE A 40 -16.06 21.23 -11.85
CA PHE A 40 -16.46 20.11 -10.99
C PHE A 40 -16.90 18.89 -11.81
N ILE A 41 -17.71 19.08 -12.86
CA ILE A 41 -18.15 17.99 -13.72
C ILE A 41 -16.95 17.33 -14.41
N LEU A 42 -16.03 18.11 -14.96
CA LEU A 42 -14.83 17.58 -15.60
C LEU A 42 -13.96 16.80 -14.60
N LEU A 43 -13.76 17.34 -13.40
CA LEU A 43 -13.03 16.65 -12.33
C LEU A 43 -13.73 15.32 -11.98
N SER A 44 -15.06 15.33 -11.83
CA SER A 44 -15.85 14.12 -11.56
C SER A 44 -15.72 13.09 -12.67
N CYS A 45 -15.71 13.49 -13.94
CA CYS A 45 -15.49 12.57 -15.06
C CYS A 45 -14.10 11.92 -15.00
N VAL A 46 -13.05 12.70 -14.69
CA VAL A 46 -11.68 12.17 -14.55
C VAL A 46 -11.59 11.20 -13.36
N LEU A 47 -12.14 11.58 -12.21
CA LEU A 47 -12.18 10.72 -11.01
C LEU A 47 -12.95 9.42 -11.26
N TYR A 48 -14.08 9.51 -11.97
CA TYR A 48 -14.88 8.34 -12.33
C TYR A 48 -14.12 7.38 -13.26
N GLY A 49 -13.47 7.93 -14.30
CA GLY A 49 -12.61 7.14 -15.18
C GLY A 49 -11.48 6.45 -14.43
N TYR A 50 -10.81 7.18 -13.53
CA TYR A 50 -9.77 6.62 -12.65
C TYR A 50 -10.31 5.49 -11.77
N ALA A 51 -11.48 5.67 -11.15
CA ALA A 51 -12.10 4.67 -10.29
C ALA A 51 -12.43 3.38 -11.05
N ILE A 52 -12.92 3.48 -12.29
CA ILE A 52 -13.17 2.30 -13.15
C ILE A 52 -11.86 1.55 -13.42
N VAL A 53 -10.82 2.26 -13.88
CA VAL A 53 -9.52 1.63 -14.20
C VAL A 53 -8.91 1.00 -12.95
N SER A 54 -8.98 1.68 -11.81
CA SER A 54 -8.50 1.15 -10.52
C SER A 54 -9.26 -0.10 -10.10
N SER A 55 -10.58 -0.14 -10.29
CA SER A 55 -11.41 -1.31 -9.98
C SER A 55 -11.05 -2.52 -10.83
N ILE A 56 -10.81 -2.32 -12.14
CA ILE A 56 -10.35 -3.38 -13.04
C ILE A 56 -8.95 -3.86 -12.65
N ALA A 57 -8.05 -2.93 -12.32
CA ALA A 57 -6.70 -3.25 -11.88
C ALA A 57 -6.72 -4.13 -10.62
N GLU A 58 -7.49 -3.76 -9.60
CA GLU A 58 -7.64 -4.56 -8.37
C GLU A 58 -8.16 -5.98 -8.64
N GLY A 59 -9.13 -6.13 -9.55
CA GLY A 59 -9.60 -7.44 -9.99
C GLY A 59 -8.48 -8.28 -10.61
N SER A 60 -7.71 -7.70 -11.53
CA SER A 60 -6.60 -8.39 -12.20
C SER A 60 -5.45 -8.75 -11.27
N PHE A 61 -5.13 -7.88 -10.29
CA PHE A 61 -4.12 -8.16 -9.28
C PHE A 61 -4.54 -9.29 -8.35
N ARG A 62 -5.83 -9.37 -8.00
CA ARG A 62 -6.35 -10.48 -7.18
C ARG A 62 -6.28 -11.81 -7.91
N GLU A 63 -6.66 -11.83 -9.18
CA GLU A 63 -6.64 -13.05 -10.00
C GLU A 63 -5.21 -13.55 -10.23
N SER A 64 -4.30 -12.64 -10.58
CA SER A 64 -2.87 -12.99 -10.74
C SER A 64 -2.23 -13.47 -9.42
N ALA A 65 -2.58 -12.85 -8.29
CA ALA A 65 -2.12 -13.29 -6.97
C ALA A 65 -2.67 -14.68 -6.62
N GLN A 66 -3.96 -14.95 -6.88
CA GLN A 66 -4.56 -16.27 -6.65
C GLN A 66 -3.90 -17.36 -7.51
N SER A 67 -3.69 -17.10 -8.80
CA SER A 67 -2.97 -18.02 -9.68
C SER A 67 -1.55 -18.30 -9.19
N SER A 68 -0.83 -17.27 -8.75
CA SER A 68 0.54 -17.42 -8.23
C SER A 68 0.56 -18.25 -6.94
N VAL A 69 -0.40 -18.04 -6.04
CA VAL A 69 -0.54 -18.83 -4.81
C VAL A 69 -0.85 -20.29 -5.11
N GLN A 70 -1.70 -20.58 -6.11
CA GLN A 70 -1.98 -21.95 -6.54
C GLN A 70 -0.76 -22.65 -7.14
N LEU A 71 0.04 -21.95 -7.95
CA LEU A 71 1.28 -22.51 -8.49
C LEU A 71 2.30 -22.81 -7.38
N LEU A 72 2.51 -21.85 -6.48
CA LEU A 72 3.45 -22.02 -5.36
C LEU A 72 2.99 -23.13 -4.40
N SER A 73 1.69 -23.30 -4.17
CA SER A 73 1.18 -24.37 -3.32
C SER A 73 1.34 -25.75 -3.97
N ALA A 74 1.13 -25.86 -5.29
CA ALA A 74 1.38 -27.08 -6.04
C ALA A 74 2.88 -27.45 -6.04
N GLU A 75 3.76 -26.49 -6.27
CA GLU A 75 5.21 -26.70 -6.21
C GLU A 75 5.66 -27.14 -4.82
N ARG A 76 5.14 -26.49 -3.77
CA ARG A 76 5.39 -26.88 -2.38
C ARG A 76 4.93 -28.32 -2.10
N ALA A 77 3.72 -28.69 -2.52
CA ALA A 77 3.21 -30.05 -2.33
C ALA A 77 4.09 -31.09 -3.06
N SER A 78 4.56 -30.77 -4.27
CA SER A 78 5.50 -31.61 -5.02
C SER A 78 6.84 -31.77 -4.29
N LEU A 79 7.38 -30.70 -3.73
CA LEU A 79 8.63 -30.73 -2.96
C LEU A 79 8.46 -31.49 -1.64
N GLU A 80 7.35 -31.30 -0.93
CA GLU A 80 7.05 -32.08 0.27
C GLU A 80 6.92 -33.57 -0.08
N GLY A 81 6.25 -33.91 -1.19
CA GLY A 81 6.16 -35.27 -1.70
C GLY A 81 7.53 -35.87 -2.03
N SER A 82 8.41 -35.13 -2.70
CA SER A 82 9.74 -35.63 -3.06
C SER A 82 10.65 -35.80 -1.84
N VAL A 83 10.57 -34.91 -0.85
CA VAL A 83 11.29 -35.03 0.43
C VAL A 83 10.77 -36.21 1.24
N LEU A 84 9.45 -36.40 1.33
CA LEU A 84 8.88 -37.57 1.99
C LEU A 84 9.29 -38.86 1.28
N ALA A 85 9.26 -38.91 -0.05
CA ALA A 85 9.70 -40.06 -0.81
C ALA A 85 11.19 -40.37 -0.57
N ALA A 86 12.05 -39.35 -0.62
CA ALA A 86 13.49 -39.50 -0.32
C ALA A 86 13.73 -40.00 1.11
N ARG A 87 12.96 -39.51 2.09
CA ARG A 87 13.06 -39.94 3.49
C ARG A 87 12.45 -41.31 3.74
N SER A 88 11.43 -41.73 3.00
CA SER A 88 10.86 -43.07 3.12
C SER A 88 11.83 -44.18 2.74
N GLY A 89 12.88 -43.88 1.97
CA GLY A 89 13.99 -44.79 1.71
C GLY A 89 15.01 -44.87 2.83
N ILE A 90 15.09 -43.85 3.70
CA ILE A 90 16.00 -43.83 4.86
C ILE A 90 15.28 -44.48 6.05
N THR A 91 15.01 -45.77 5.93
CA THR A 91 14.50 -46.59 7.02
C THR A 91 15.66 -47.13 7.86
N GLU A 92 15.35 -47.67 9.03
CA GLU A 92 16.32 -48.40 9.85
C GLU A 92 16.98 -49.55 9.07
N GLU A 93 16.23 -50.20 8.17
CA GLU A 93 16.73 -51.25 7.27
C GLU A 93 17.76 -50.71 6.27
N TYR A 94 17.51 -49.54 5.69
CA TYR A 94 18.48 -48.86 4.82
C TYR A 94 19.75 -48.46 5.60
N ALA A 95 19.60 -47.93 6.82
CA ALA A 95 20.75 -47.62 7.67
C ALA A 95 21.57 -48.87 8.02
N ARG A 96 20.92 -50.01 8.31
CA ARG A 96 21.59 -51.30 8.49
C ARG A 96 22.32 -51.75 7.22
N SER A 97 21.73 -51.55 6.04
CA SER A 97 22.36 -51.90 4.76
C SER A 97 23.64 -51.10 4.47
N LEU A 98 23.73 -49.88 4.99
CA LEU A 98 24.93 -49.02 4.94
C LEU A 98 25.94 -49.32 6.06
N GLY A 99 25.69 -50.35 6.89
CA GLY A 99 26.59 -50.78 7.97
C GLY A 99 26.42 -50.03 9.29
N PHE A 100 25.39 -49.17 9.43
CA PHE A 100 25.09 -48.56 10.73
C PHE A 100 24.49 -49.60 11.67
N GLN A 101 25.14 -49.81 12.81
CA GLN A 101 24.64 -50.70 13.86
C GLN A 101 23.63 -49.98 14.76
N PRO A 102 22.55 -50.65 15.19
CA PRO A 102 21.62 -50.09 16.16
C PRO A 102 22.35 -49.85 17.48
N VAL A 103 22.26 -48.62 18.01
CA VAL A 103 22.90 -48.26 19.28
C VAL A 103 22.05 -48.81 20.42
N THR A 104 22.30 -50.05 20.84
CA THR A 104 21.58 -50.71 21.93
C THR A 104 22.08 -50.31 23.31
N ASP A 105 23.32 -49.84 23.44
CA ASP A 105 23.90 -49.45 24.73
C ASP A 105 24.61 -48.11 24.64
N ARG A 106 23.90 -47.03 24.99
CA ARG A 106 24.55 -45.77 25.36
C ARG A 106 24.94 -45.87 26.83
N VAL A 107 26.18 -46.26 27.09
CA VAL A 107 26.79 -45.96 28.40
C VAL A 107 27.02 -44.45 28.41
N PHE A 108 26.11 -43.70 29.03
CA PHE A 108 26.40 -42.32 29.39
C PHE A 108 27.56 -42.37 30.40
N VAL A 109 28.77 -42.05 29.93
CA VAL A 109 29.88 -41.82 30.84
C VAL A 109 29.50 -40.61 31.68
N GLN A 110 29.02 -40.85 32.90
CA GLN A 110 28.88 -39.79 33.89
C GLN A 110 30.29 -39.25 34.12
N ALA A 111 30.51 -37.98 33.78
CA ALA A 111 31.74 -37.30 34.14
C ALA A 111 31.93 -37.43 35.65
N PRO A 112 33.07 -37.93 36.15
CA PRO A 112 33.31 -38.00 37.58
C PRO A 112 33.23 -36.58 38.14
N ALA A 113 32.36 -36.39 39.13
CA ALA A 113 32.18 -35.13 39.86
C ALA A 113 33.36 -34.85 40.81
N THR A 114 34.59 -34.92 40.30
CA THR A 114 35.82 -34.64 41.03
C THR A 114 36.65 -33.61 40.26
N LEU A 115 36.11 -32.41 40.12
CA LEU A 115 36.90 -31.20 40.10
C LEU A 115 37.21 -30.82 41.57
N SER A 116 38.08 -31.58 42.24
CA SER A 116 38.65 -31.18 43.54
C SER A 116 39.84 -30.23 43.35
N TYR A 117 39.64 -29.15 42.58
CA TYR A 117 40.62 -28.08 42.42
C TYR A 117 40.25 -26.82 43.24
N ALA A 118 39.52 -27.01 44.35
CA ALA A 118 39.07 -25.93 45.22
C ALA A 118 39.53 -26.05 46.69
N GLU A 119 40.55 -26.87 47.00
CA GLU A 119 41.08 -27.01 48.37
C GLU A 119 42.55 -26.58 48.55
N HIS A 120 43.19 -26.03 47.52
CA HIS A 120 44.56 -25.47 47.62
C HIS A 120 44.65 -23.98 47.25
N ALA A 121 43.55 -23.26 47.38
CA ALA A 121 43.54 -21.79 47.33
C ALA A 121 43.02 -21.21 48.65
N ARG A 122 43.76 -21.44 49.75
CA ARG A 122 43.85 -20.58 50.93
C ARG A 122 44.96 -21.03 51.86
#